data_AF-A0A828SQM6-F1
#
_entry.id   AF-A0A828SQM6-F1
#
_cell.length_a   1.000
_cell.length_b   1.000
_cell.length_c   1.000
_cell.angle_alpha   90.00
_cell.angle_beta   90.00
_cell.angle_gamma   90.00
#
_symmetry.space_group_name_H-M   'P 1'
#
loop_
_entity.id
_entity.type
_entity.pdbx_description
1 polymer ?
#
loop_
_entity_poly.entity_id
_entity_poly.type
_entity_poly.pdbx_seq_one_letter_code
_entity_poly.pdbx_strand_id
1 'polypeptide(L)'
;IEAQEDLYFFTRYMFKERRGYKWMQNWHHLEICEALMKVYRGETKRLIINVPPRYSKTEIAVINFMAWCFGKKPDCEFIHISYS
;
A
#
# COMPACT_ATOMS: atom_id res chain seq x y z
N ILE A 1 -11.47 12.64 -4.05
CA ILE A 1 -10.30 13.49 -3.75
C ILE A 1 -9.47 12.83 -2.65
N GLU A 2 -10.07 12.49 -1.50
CA GLU A 2 -9.36 11.90 -0.34
C GLU A 2 -8.55 10.62 -0.66
N ALA A 3 -9.16 9.61 -1.29
CA ALA A 3 -8.46 8.37 -1.68
C ALA A 3 -7.33 8.57 -2.70
N GLN A 4 -7.35 9.68 -3.44
CA GLN A 4 -6.31 9.95 -4.41
C GLN A 4 -5.05 10.47 -3.70
N GLU A 5 -5.16 11.20 -2.59
CA GLU A 5 -4.00 11.74 -1.87
C GLU A 5 -3.54 10.85 -0.70
N ASP A 6 -4.44 10.06 -0.13
CA ASP A 6 -4.18 9.23 1.05
C ASP A 6 -4.20 7.73 0.72
N LEU A 7 -3.02 7.11 0.74
CA LEU A 7 -2.84 5.67 0.52
C LEU A 7 -3.53 4.80 1.59
N TYR A 8 -3.59 5.25 2.84
CA TYR A 8 -4.23 4.52 3.92
C TYR A 8 -5.75 4.50 3.73
N PHE A 9 -6.34 5.64 3.40
CA PHE A 9 -7.75 5.70 3.03
C PHE A 9 -8.04 4.87 1.78
N PHE A 10 -7.22 4.99 0.74
CA PHE A 10 -7.35 4.19 -0.48
C PHE A 10 -7.33 2.69 -0.18
N THR A 11 -6.37 2.23 0.63
CA THR A 11 -6.25 0.83 1.04
C THR A 11 -7.51 0.34 1.74
N ARG A 12 -8.05 1.13 2.69
CA ARG A 12 -9.30 0.78 3.40
C ARG A 12 -10.49 0.69 2.45
N TYR A 13 -10.59 1.65 1.54
CA TYR A 13 -11.66 1.71 0.54
C TYR A 13 -11.59 0.52 -0.41
N MET A 14 -10.45 0.33 -1.08
CA MET A 14 -10.24 -0.75 -2.05
C MET A 14 -10.37 -2.13 -1.42
N PHE A 15 -9.91 -2.31 -0.18
CA PHE A 15 -10.11 -3.57 0.53
C PHE A 15 -11.60 -3.88 0.70
N LYS A 16 -12.38 -2.89 1.15
CA LYS A 16 -13.84 -3.05 1.33
C LYS A 16 -14.53 -3.38 0.02
N GLU A 17 -14.21 -2.65 -1.05
CA GLU A 17 -14.81 -2.87 -2.37
C GLU A 17 -14.44 -4.26 -2.94
N ARG A 18 -13.21 -4.73 -2.74
CA ARG A 18 -12.76 -6.04 -3.26
C ARG A 18 -13.20 -7.23 -2.43
N ARG A 19 -13.32 -7.07 -1.11
CA ARG A 19 -13.58 -8.18 -0.16
C ARG A 19 -15.01 -8.20 0.39
N GLY A 20 -15.76 -7.11 0.24
CA GLY A 20 -17.14 -6.98 0.73
C GLY A 20 -17.27 -6.71 2.23
N TYR A 21 -16.16 -6.55 2.96
CA TYR A 21 -16.18 -6.24 4.40
C TYR A 21 -15.10 -5.22 4.79
N LYS A 22 -15.28 -4.56 5.94
CA LYS A 22 -14.36 -3.53 6.41
C LYS A 22 -13.01 -4.14 6.81
N TRP A 23 -11.93 -3.53 6.36
CA TRP A 23 -10.60 -3.89 6.80
C TRP A 23 -10.41 -3.60 8.30
N MET A 24 -9.90 -4.58 9.06
CA MET A 24 -9.55 -4.38 10.46
C MET A 24 -8.26 -3.56 10.55
N GLN A 25 -8.36 -2.41 11.20
CA GLN A 25 -7.27 -1.44 11.28
C GLN A 25 -6.40 -1.70 12.50
N ASN A 26 -5.12 -1.43 12.36
CA ASN A 26 -4.13 -1.51 13.44
C ASN A 26 -3.03 -0.48 13.17
N TRP A 27 -2.28 -0.08 14.20
CA TRP A 27 -1.30 1.02 14.15
C TRP A 27 -0.26 0.81 13.04
N HIS A 28 0.24 -0.42 12.89
CA HIS A 28 1.28 -0.74 11.91
C HIS A 28 0.83 -0.56 10.46
N HIS A 29 -0.48 -0.62 10.18
CA HIS A 29 -0.99 -0.34 8.85
C HIS A 29 -0.74 1.12 8.43
N LEU A 30 -0.90 2.06 9.38
CA LEU A 30 -0.61 3.46 9.14
C LEU A 30 0.89 3.66 8.92
N GLU A 31 1.73 3.07 9.77
CA GLU A 31 3.20 3.14 9.64
C GLU A 31 3.70 2.59 8.30
N ILE A 32 3.14 1.47 7.81
CA ILE A 32 3.49 0.92 6.50
C ILE A 32 3.09 1.88 5.37
N CYS A 33 1.88 2.44 5.43
CA CYS A 33 1.41 3.40 4.43
C CYS A 33 2.28 4.66 4.40
N GLU A 34 2.61 5.24 5.56
CA GLU A 34 3.49 6.40 5.68
C GLU A 34 4.89 6.11 5.14
N ALA A 35 5.47 4.94 5.46
CA ALA A 35 6.75 4.53 4.93
C ALA A 35 6.74 4.41 3.39
N LEU A 36 5.66 3.87 2.82
CA LEU A 36 5.48 3.77 1.37
C LEU A 36 5.25 5.14 0.72
N MET A 37 4.56 6.07 1.38
CA MET A 37 4.39 7.44 0.89
C MET A 37 5.74 8.17 0.83
N LYS A 38 6.65 7.95 1.78
CA LYS A 38 8.04 8.45 1.71
C LYS A 38 8.80 7.88 0.51
N VAL A 39 8.56 6.61 0.15
CA VAL A 39 9.13 6.01 -1.07
C VAL A 39 8.56 6.70 -2.32
N TYR A 40 7.24 6.87 -2.38
CA TYR A 40 6.57 7.54 -3.50
C TYR A 40 7.07 8.98 -3.71
N ARG A 41 7.31 9.71 -2.62
CA ARG A 41 7.86 11.09 -2.65
C ARG A 41 9.36 11.14 -2.97
N GLY A 42 10.04 10.00 -3.04
CA GLY A 42 11.49 9.92 -3.25
C GLY A 42 12.34 10.25 -2.01
N GLU A 43 11.71 10.45 -0.85
CA GLU A 43 12.38 10.69 0.44
C GLU A 43 13.11 9.42 0.93
N THR A 44 12.53 8.24 0.65
CA THR A 44 13.12 6.93 0.97
C THR A 44 13.40 6.15 -0.31
N LYS A 45 14.67 6.00 -0.69
CA LYS A 45 15.05 5.26 -1.90
C LYS A 45 15.09 3.74 -1.72
N ARG A 46 15.29 3.27 -0.49
CA ARG A 46 15.41 1.84 -0.14
C ARG A 46 14.65 1.59 1.15
N LEU A 47 13.55 0.85 1.06
CA LEU A 47 12.69 0.52 2.19
C LEU A 47 12.66 -1.00 2.40
N ILE A 48 12.81 -1.43 3.64
CA ILE A 48 12.61 -2.82 4.08
C ILE A 48 11.47 -2.81 5.11
N ILE A 49 10.44 -3.63 4.87
CA ILE A 49 9.29 -3.77 5.78
C ILE A 49 9.37 -5.16 6.44
N ASN A 50 9.73 -5.20 7.71
CA ASN A 50 9.81 -6.45 8.48
C ASN A 50 8.56 -6.63 9.34
N VAL A 51 7.60 -7.43 8.84
CA VAL A 51 6.33 -7.68 9.51
C VAL A 51 5.95 -9.16 9.35
N PRO A 52 5.41 -9.81 10.40
CA PRO A 52 4.99 -11.22 10.35
C PRO A 52 3.93 -11.54 9.27
N PRO A 53 3.72 -12.81 8.94
CA PRO A 53 2.71 -13.23 7.97
C PRO A 53 1.29 -12.96 8.48
N ARG A 54 0.36 -12.65 7.56
CA ARG A 54 -1.06 -12.33 7.83
C ARG A 54 -1.35 -10.96 8.45
N TYR A 55 -0.39 -10.04 8.42
CA TYR A 55 -0.54 -8.65 8.89
C TYR A 55 -0.74 -7.66 7.74
N SER A 56 -1.49 -8.08 6.71
CA SER A 56 -1.87 -7.26 5.54
C SER A 56 -0.74 -6.57 4.75
N LYS A 57 0.54 -6.82 5.04
CA LYS A 57 1.68 -6.19 4.33
C LYS A 57 1.62 -6.34 2.82
N THR A 58 1.19 -7.51 2.31
CA THR A 58 1.06 -7.77 0.87
C THR A 58 -0.13 -7.02 0.27
N GLU A 59 -1.23 -6.92 1.01
CA GLU A 59 -2.41 -6.16 0.59
C GLU A 59 -2.08 -4.67 0.45
N ILE A 60 -1.30 -4.11 1.39
CA ILE A 60 -0.87 -2.71 1.35
C ILE A 60 0.22 -2.51 0.28
N ALA A 61 1.38 -3.15 0.42
CA ALA A 61 2.59 -2.79 -0.33
C ALA A 61 2.62 -3.31 -1.79
N VAL A 62 1.88 -4.38 -2.08
CA VAL A 62 1.85 -4.95 -3.45
C VAL A 62 0.56 -4.55 -4.13
N ILE A 63 -0.60 -4.89 -3.56
CA ILE A 63 -1.85 -4.72 -4.29
C ILE A 63 -2.28 -3.25 -4.33
N ASN A 64 -2.47 -2.64 -3.16
CA ASN A 64 -3.03 -1.29 -3.11
C ASN A 64 -2.01 -0.21 -3.47
N PHE A 65 -0.75 -0.33 -3.02
CA PHE A 65 0.28 0.66 -3.32
C PHE A 65 0.61 0.76 -4.81
N MET A 66 0.75 -0.38 -5.51
CA MET A 66 1.01 -0.37 -6.95
C MET A 66 -0.20 0.21 -7.71
N ALA A 67 -1.41 -0.23 -7.38
CA ALA A 67 -2.64 0.28 -8.00
C ALA A 67 -2.80 1.80 -7.80
N TRP A 68 -2.54 2.28 -6.59
CA TRP A 68 -2.59 3.71 -6.28
C TRP A 68 -1.53 4.50 -7.06
N CYS A 69 -0.30 3.98 -7.15
CA CYS A 69 0.77 4.60 -7.92
C CYS A 69 0.42 4.70 -9.41
N PHE A 70 -0.11 3.64 -10.03
CA PHE A 70 -0.56 3.68 -11.43
C PHE A 70 -1.64 4.73 -11.68
N GLY A 71 -2.58 4.90 -10.74
CA GLY A 71 -3.60 5.95 -10.82
C GLY A 71 -3.04 7.38 -10.76
N LYS A 72 -1.82 7.56 -10.24
CA LYS A 72 -1.15 8.86 -10.12
C LYS A 72 -0.09 9.11 -11.20
N LYS A 73 0.67 8.09 -11.53
CA LYS A 73 1.82 8.11 -12.44
C LYS A 73 1.73 6.86 -13.31
N PRO A 74 1.02 6.92 -14.44
CA PRO A 74 0.85 5.76 -15.32
C PRO A 74 2.18 5.16 -15.82
N ASP A 75 3.22 5.99 -15.93
CA ASP A 75 4.57 5.58 -16.36
C ASP A 75 5.42 4.94 -15.25
N CYS A 76 4.88 4.73 -14.04
CA CYS A 76 5.65 4.10 -12.97
C CYS A 76 5.89 2.62 -13.24
N GLU A 77 7.09 2.13 -12.91
CA GLU A 77 7.48 0.74 -13.14
C GLU A 77 7.58 -0.02 -11.82
N PHE A 78 7.02 -1.23 -11.79
CA PHE A 78 7.08 -2.12 -10.62
C PHE A 78 7.55 -3.51 -11.02
N ILE A 79 8.45 -4.08 -10.21
CA ILE A 79 8.86 -5.48 -10.28
C ILE A 79 8.39 -6.17 -8.99
N HIS A 80 7.44 -7.09 -9.11
CA HIS A 80 6.99 -7.93 -8.00
C HIS A 80 7.45 -9.36 -8.22
N ILE A 81 8.25 -9.89 -7.28
CA ILE A 81 8.77 -11.25 -7.32
C ILE A 81 8.38 -11.94 -6.02
N SER A 82 7.81 -13.14 -6.13
CA SER A 82 7.52 -14.00 -4.99
C SER A 82 8.01 -15.42 -5.28
N TYR A 83 8.55 -16.07 -4.26
CA TYR A 83 8.92 -17.48 -4.27
C TYR A 83 8.08 -18.22 -3.22
N SER A 84 7.73 -19.48 -3.49
CA SER A 84 6.92 -20.35 -2.62
C SER A 84 7.74 -21.54 -2.16
#